data_AF-E9UXW3-F1
#
_entry.id   AF-E9UXW3-F1
#
_cell.length_a   1.000
_cell.length_b   1.000
_cell.length_c   1.000
_cell.angle_alpha   90.00
_cell.angle_beta   90.00
_cell.angle_gamma   90.00
#
_symmetry.space_group_name_H-M   'P 1'
#
loop_
_entity.id
_entity.type
_entity.pdbx_description
1 polymer ?
#
loop_
_entity_poly.entity_id
_entity_poly.type
_entity_poly.pdbx_seq_one_letter_code
_entity_poly.pdbx_strand_id
1 'polypeptide(L)'
;MSLARGVRRLSAAFALLCVGATAGTMLAASTPESVALSADESDALRFGGPGRGGATAAERAYRDLLDHGPKAKILTAAHRAQWRKAPENSLPSIRSAFADGAEIVELDIQLTEDRVPVLMHDTTVDRTTDGTGRVDSFTLAEIKQLRLKKGLGGAQAALTDEQIPTLAEALAVIKDRGLVNLDKGWPFREEIWRVLVETDTVRNGIYKSDASVAEVRVFRDSHPGAVYMHMVTDANMAAFDQFGEEQPVAYEVNFDSVDDAVARPWFLDRVAAKARVWTNTMWYGLPDRMTDEASLIDPLRGWESLVRSYHTTIFQTDDTGALERWLRTGEGDPVPRGGVRVQAEDFRPGRDVGYHDNDAGNRSNLQLRPGEDVDIQDTDGAVSLGWLRGGEWLTYEVDVRTAGSYELALRASSPYDPAGAYTISFDGRAESETVAVENTTSHNKYALQPSGVVTRLTAGKHIVRISLPADAYQNWNLDYLQLTPVR
;
A
#
# COMPACT_ATOMS: atom_id res chain seq x y z
N MET A 1 -42.12 -54.23 -36.19
CA MET A 1 -43.54 -53.79 -36.20
C MET A 1 -43.53 -52.30 -35.90
N SER A 2 -43.55 -51.44 -36.90
CA SER A 2 -44.73 -50.92 -37.64
C SER A 2 -44.94 -49.47 -37.19
N LEU A 3 -44.41 -48.48 -37.92
CA LEU A 3 -45.12 -47.68 -38.96
C LEU A 3 -46.02 -46.60 -38.32
N ALA A 4 -46.17 -45.36 -38.79
CA ALA A 4 -45.72 -44.64 -39.97
C ALA A 4 -46.11 -43.14 -39.75
N ARG A 5 -45.26 -42.18 -40.15
CA ARG A 5 -45.38 -41.29 -41.33
C ARG A 5 -46.52 -40.26 -41.34
N GLY A 6 -46.16 -39.01 -41.64
CA GLY A 6 -46.96 -38.11 -42.49
C GLY A 6 -46.73 -36.61 -42.19
N VAL A 7 -45.77 -35.84 -42.76
CA VAL A 7 -45.71 -35.31 -44.15
C VAL A 7 -46.86 -34.27 -44.37
N ARG A 8 -46.71 -33.00 -44.78
CA ARG A 8 -45.72 -32.24 -45.58
C ARG A 8 -46.09 -30.72 -45.64
N ARG A 9 -45.06 -29.86 -45.76
CA ARG A 9 -44.86 -28.72 -46.72
C ARG A 9 -45.85 -27.52 -46.70
N LEU A 10 -45.57 -26.30 -47.17
CA LEU A 10 -44.71 -25.69 -48.22
C LEU A 10 -44.76 -24.15 -47.95
N SER A 11 -43.72 -23.31 -48.09
CA SER A 11 -43.15 -22.66 -49.31
C SER A 11 -42.12 -21.60 -48.84
N ALA A 12 -40.87 -21.49 -49.34
CA ALA A 12 -40.40 -20.80 -50.57
C ALA A 12 -40.88 -19.33 -50.66
N ALA A 13 -40.09 -18.27 -50.94
CA ALA A 13 -38.87 -18.06 -51.72
C ALA A 13 -38.25 -16.67 -51.33
N PHE A 14 -36.92 -16.49 -51.28
CA PHE A 14 -36.02 -15.87 -52.30
C PHE A 14 -36.49 -14.50 -52.83
N ALA A 15 -35.70 -13.42 -52.74
CA ALA A 15 -34.51 -13.09 -53.56
C ALA A 15 -34.11 -11.62 -53.21
N LEU A 16 -32.94 -11.02 -53.52
CA LEU A 16 -31.60 -11.37 -54.01
C LEU A 16 -30.97 -10.00 -54.38
N LEU A 17 -29.68 -9.77 -54.13
CA LEU A 17 -28.71 -9.00 -54.97
C LEU A 17 -27.44 -8.80 -54.13
N CYS A 18 -26.42 -9.66 -54.18
CA CYS A 18 -25.42 -9.95 -55.21
C CYS A 18 -24.33 -8.88 -55.40
N VAL A 19 -23.14 -9.42 -55.71
CA VAL A 19 -21.85 -8.82 -56.12
C VAL A 19 -20.95 -8.45 -54.93
N GLY A 20 -19.73 -8.96 -54.76
CA GLY A 20 -18.88 -9.83 -55.58
C GLY A 20 -17.43 -9.35 -55.50
N ALA A 21 -16.50 -10.28 -55.26
CA ALA A 21 -15.04 -10.18 -55.45
C ALA A 21 -14.28 -9.26 -54.46
N THR A 22 -13.04 -9.48 -54.02
CA THR A 22 -12.01 -10.54 -54.13
C THR A 22 -10.87 -10.09 -53.20
N ALA A 23 -9.94 -11.02 -52.93
CA ALA A 23 -8.57 -10.79 -52.46
C ALA A 23 -8.38 -10.67 -50.95
N GLY A 24 -7.59 -11.63 -50.44
CA GLY A 24 -7.22 -11.74 -49.05
C GLY A 24 -6.21 -10.67 -48.62
N THR A 25 -6.12 -10.51 -47.32
CA THR A 25 -4.96 -9.93 -46.65
C THR A 25 -4.86 -10.61 -45.29
N MET A 26 -3.67 -11.12 -44.97
CA MET A 26 -3.34 -11.68 -43.67
C MET A 26 -3.70 -10.68 -42.57
N LEU A 27 -4.36 -11.15 -41.51
CA LEU A 27 -4.47 -10.39 -40.26
C LEU A 27 -3.05 -10.20 -39.70
N ALA A 28 -2.53 -8.99 -39.81
CA ALA A 28 -1.50 -8.51 -38.90
C ALA A 28 -2.22 -8.10 -37.61
N ALA A 29 -1.88 -8.75 -36.50
CA ALA A 29 -2.24 -8.28 -35.17
C ALA A 29 -1.56 -6.92 -34.94
N SER A 30 -2.34 -5.85 -34.88
CA SER A 30 -1.87 -4.55 -34.42
C SER A 30 -1.80 -4.56 -32.90
N THR A 31 -0.58 -4.46 -32.36
CA THR A 31 -0.31 -4.01 -30.99
C THR A 31 -1.09 -2.73 -30.69
N PRO A 32 -1.67 -2.54 -29.49
CA PRO A 32 -2.30 -1.27 -29.15
C PRO A 32 -1.22 -0.17 -29.11
N GLU A 33 -1.42 0.87 -29.90
CA GLU A 33 -0.63 2.10 -29.83
C GLU A 33 -0.83 2.77 -28.46
N SER A 34 0.28 3.10 -27.80
CA SER A 34 0.31 3.94 -26.62
C SER A 34 -0.26 5.33 -26.95
N VAL A 35 -1.46 5.62 -26.48
CA VAL A 35 -2.01 6.97 -26.53
C VAL A 35 -1.33 7.79 -25.44
N ALA A 36 -0.35 8.60 -25.83
CA ALA A 36 0.18 9.65 -24.96
C ALA A 36 -0.91 10.71 -24.76
N LEU A 37 -1.25 10.98 -23.50
CA LEU A 37 -2.22 12.01 -23.11
C LEU A 37 -1.79 13.38 -23.64
N SER A 38 -2.70 14.06 -24.32
CA SER A 38 -2.50 15.46 -24.72
C SER A 38 -2.60 16.38 -23.50
N ALA A 39 -1.82 17.45 -23.51
CA ALA A 39 -1.60 18.33 -22.35
C ALA A 39 -2.85 19.06 -21.79
N ASP A 40 -4.02 18.95 -22.44
CA ASP A 40 -5.27 19.61 -22.04
C ASP A 40 -6.28 18.71 -21.29
N GLU A 41 -5.98 17.41 -21.08
CA GLU A 41 -6.75 16.53 -20.16
C GLU A 41 -6.11 16.43 -18.76
N SER A 42 -5.13 17.29 -18.48
CA SER A 42 -4.43 17.40 -17.19
C SER A 42 -5.18 18.22 -16.14
N ASP A 43 -6.44 18.57 -16.38
CA ASP A 43 -7.20 19.45 -15.50
C ASP A 43 -7.69 18.72 -14.24
N ALA A 44 -6.77 18.70 -13.27
CA ALA A 44 -7.02 18.78 -11.83
C ALA A 44 -7.41 17.49 -11.09
N LEU A 45 -6.49 16.53 -11.06
CA LEU A 45 -6.19 15.87 -9.79
C LEU A 45 -5.70 16.97 -8.83
N ARG A 46 -6.59 17.47 -7.95
CA ARG A 46 -6.24 18.47 -6.94
C ARG A 46 -5.57 17.79 -5.78
N PHE A 47 -4.32 17.48 -6.03
CA PHE A 47 -3.46 16.75 -5.14
C PHE A 47 -2.95 17.60 -3.98
N GLY A 48 -2.69 16.94 -2.84
CA GLY A 48 -1.80 17.35 -1.75
C GLY A 48 -1.58 18.85 -1.54
N GLY A 49 -2.21 19.40 -0.50
CA GLY A 49 -2.07 20.81 -0.12
C GLY A 49 -2.93 21.10 1.12
N PRO A 50 -2.72 22.19 1.86
CA PRO A 50 -3.32 22.37 3.18
C PRO A 50 -4.86 22.43 3.21
N GLY A 51 -5.58 22.33 2.08
CA GLY A 51 -7.00 22.66 1.97
C GLY A 51 -7.20 24.18 2.03
N ARG A 52 -8.39 24.68 1.66
CA ARG A 52 -8.66 26.15 1.61
C ARG A 52 -9.51 26.63 2.79
N GLY A 53 -8.96 27.42 3.72
CA GLY A 53 -9.70 28.07 4.83
C GLY A 53 -9.92 27.18 6.07
N GLY A 54 -10.20 27.73 7.25
CA GLY A 54 -10.21 27.01 8.54
C GLY A 54 -9.00 27.38 9.41
N ALA A 55 -9.22 27.55 10.71
CA ALA A 55 -8.20 27.98 11.68
C ALA A 55 -7.13 26.89 11.89
N THR A 56 -7.50 25.60 11.83
CA THR A 56 -6.56 24.47 12.04
C THR A 56 -6.48 23.53 10.84
N ALA A 57 -5.48 22.63 10.83
CA ALA A 57 -5.38 21.59 9.80
C ALA A 57 -6.50 20.54 9.95
N ALA A 58 -6.90 20.24 11.19
CA ALA A 58 -8.04 19.39 11.48
C ALA A 58 -9.36 19.92 10.90
N GLU A 59 -9.64 21.22 11.04
CA GLU A 59 -10.85 21.82 10.45
C GLU A 59 -10.85 21.77 8.92
N ARG A 60 -9.66 21.89 8.31
CA ARG A 60 -9.48 21.74 6.86
C ARG A 60 -9.75 20.32 6.42
N ALA A 61 -9.13 19.34 7.09
CA ALA A 61 -9.36 17.92 6.84
C ALA A 61 -10.84 17.54 7.03
N TYR A 62 -11.51 18.05 8.07
CA TYR A 62 -12.93 17.79 8.31
C TYR A 62 -13.82 18.33 7.19
N ARG A 63 -13.62 19.58 6.75
CA ARG A 63 -14.37 20.12 5.62
C ARG A 63 -14.10 19.30 4.36
N ASP A 64 -12.84 19.02 4.09
CA ASP A 64 -12.46 18.28 2.89
C ASP A 64 -13.10 16.89 2.96
N LEU A 65 -13.12 16.18 4.10
CA LEU A 65 -13.83 14.91 4.28
C LEU A 65 -15.31 14.96 3.86
N LEU A 66 -16.02 16.06 4.15
CA LEU A 66 -17.43 16.20 3.78
C LEU A 66 -17.66 16.48 2.28
N ASP A 67 -16.65 16.95 1.55
CA ASP A 67 -16.73 17.23 0.12
C ASP A 67 -16.49 15.95 -0.71
N HIS A 68 -17.55 15.38 -1.26
CA HIS A 68 -17.48 14.24 -2.20
C HIS A 68 -17.77 14.67 -3.64
N GLY A 69 -17.65 15.96 -3.96
CA GLY A 69 -17.87 16.47 -5.31
C GLY A 69 -16.81 15.98 -6.32
N PRO A 70 -17.05 16.16 -7.63
CA PRO A 70 -16.14 15.70 -8.68
C PRO A 70 -14.76 16.40 -8.68
N LYS A 71 -14.59 17.46 -7.88
CA LYS A 71 -13.31 18.18 -7.70
C LYS A 71 -12.80 18.09 -6.25
N ALA A 72 -13.37 17.15 -5.48
CA ALA A 72 -12.96 16.88 -4.12
C ALA A 72 -11.46 16.57 -4.08
N LYS A 73 -10.81 17.03 -3.01
CA LYS A 73 -9.42 16.70 -2.75
C LYS A 73 -9.30 15.22 -2.42
N ILE A 74 -8.30 14.53 -2.96
CA ILE A 74 -7.94 13.18 -2.49
C ILE A 74 -7.29 13.31 -1.11
N LEU A 75 -7.77 12.52 -0.14
CA LEU A 75 -7.25 12.52 1.22
C LEU A 75 -6.35 11.31 1.46
N THR A 76 -5.34 11.51 2.31
CA THR A 76 -4.43 10.46 2.73
C THR A 76 -4.70 10.08 4.19
N ALA A 77 -4.91 8.78 4.40
CA ALA A 77 -5.00 8.12 5.69
C ALA A 77 -3.76 7.25 5.93
N ALA A 78 -2.96 7.59 6.94
CA ALA A 78 -1.80 6.78 7.32
C ALA A 78 -2.25 5.59 8.19
N HIS A 79 -2.14 4.36 7.69
CA HIS A 79 -2.51 3.13 8.40
C HIS A 79 -1.61 2.92 9.62
N ARG A 80 -2.20 2.81 10.82
CA ARG A 80 -1.49 2.79 12.12
C ARG A 80 -0.51 3.95 12.29
N ALA A 81 -0.82 5.08 11.66
CA ALA A 81 0.04 6.23 11.44
C ALA A 81 1.37 5.89 10.73
N GLN A 82 2.43 6.70 10.88
CA GLN A 82 3.66 6.53 10.08
C GLN A 82 4.65 5.51 10.69
N TRP A 83 4.27 4.24 10.70
CA TRP A 83 5.05 3.15 11.29
C TRP A 83 6.35 2.82 10.52
N ARG A 84 6.51 3.34 9.29
CA ARG A 84 7.80 3.21 8.58
C ARG A 84 8.92 3.99 9.31
N LYS A 85 8.58 5.03 10.07
CA LYS A 85 9.54 5.91 10.79
C LYS A 85 9.56 5.76 12.31
N ALA A 86 8.50 5.23 12.92
CA ALA A 86 8.33 5.07 14.37
C ALA A 86 7.56 3.77 14.69
N PRO A 87 7.41 3.34 15.95
CA PRO A 87 6.49 2.24 16.28
C PRO A 87 5.08 2.49 15.73
N GLU A 88 4.40 1.45 15.25
CA GLU A 88 2.98 1.55 14.89
C GLU A 88 2.14 2.06 16.07
N ASN A 89 1.03 2.76 15.79
CA ASN A 89 0.08 3.16 16.84
C ASN A 89 0.71 4.00 17.99
N SER A 90 1.72 4.82 17.69
CA SER A 90 2.50 5.59 18.68
C SER A 90 2.37 7.11 18.48
N LEU A 91 2.66 7.90 19.52
CA LEU A 91 2.63 9.36 19.40
C LEU A 91 3.65 9.90 18.37
N PRO A 92 4.88 9.36 18.26
CA PRO A 92 5.80 9.78 17.19
C PRO A 92 5.32 9.38 15.79
N SER A 93 4.71 8.20 15.60
CA SER A 93 4.20 7.82 14.28
C SER A 93 3.03 8.71 13.86
N ILE A 94 2.15 9.11 14.79
CA ILE A 94 1.09 10.09 14.55
C ILE A 94 1.67 11.44 14.09
N ARG A 95 2.65 11.97 14.84
CA ARG A 95 3.30 13.24 14.48
C ARG A 95 3.96 13.16 13.10
N SER A 96 4.62 12.05 12.81
CA SER A 96 5.30 11.85 11.54
C SER A 96 4.33 11.68 10.37
N ALA A 97 3.16 11.07 10.56
CA ALA A 97 2.14 10.96 9.51
C ALA A 97 1.65 12.34 9.05
N PHE A 98 1.29 13.21 10.00
CA PHE A 98 0.88 14.58 9.68
C PHE A 98 2.02 15.41 9.07
N ALA A 99 3.27 15.17 9.50
CA ALA A 99 4.44 15.82 8.91
C ALA A 99 4.69 15.39 7.46
N ASP A 100 4.33 14.16 7.10
CA ASP A 100 4.44 13.63 5.75
C ASP A 100 3.28 14.06 4.83
N GLY A 101 2.21 14.63 5.40
CA GLY A 101 1.11 15.25 4.66
C GLY A 101 -0.25 14.59 4.85
N ALA A 102 -0.35 13.47 5.58
CA ALA A 102 -1.64 12.82 5.83
C ALA A 102 -2.65 13.77 6.47
N GLU A 103 -3.92 13.68 6.07
CA GLU A 103 -5.03 14.38 6.73
C GLU A 103 -5.68 13.52 7.82
N ILE A 104 -5.55 12.20 7.69
CA ILE A 104 -6.16 11.22 8.57
C ILE A 104 -5.06 10.28 9.06
N VAL A 105 -5.08 9.92 10.34
CA VAL A 105 -4.37 8.74 10.84
C VAL A 105 -5.40 7.67 11.13
N GLU A 106 -5.19 6.45 10.66
CA GLU A 106 -5.96 5.31 11.14
C GLU A 106 -5.22 4.77 12.38
N LEU A 107 -5.98 4.48 13.44
CA LEU A 107 -5.47 3.99 14.71
C LEU A 107 -6.36 2.87 15.24
N ASP A 108 -5.70 1.80 15.70
CA ASP A 108 -6.37 0.65 16.26
C ASP A 108 -6.66 0.82 17.75
N ILE A 109 -7.89 0.51 18.16
CA ILE A 109 -8.32 0.70 19.56
C ILE A 109 -8.54 -0.64 20.26
N GLN A 110 -7.94 -0.77 21.45
CA GLN A 110 -8.23 -1.81 22.43
C GLN A 110 -8.56 -1.17 23.78
N LEU A 111 -9.16 -1.95 24.68
CA LEU A 111 -9.43 -1.50 26.05
C LEU A 111 -8.60 -2.28 27.05
N THR A 112 -8.03 -1.56 28.01
CA THR A 112 -7.40 -2.13 29.21
C THR A 112 -8.45 -2.78 30.13
N GLU A 113 -7.99 -3.49 31.15
CA GLU A 113 -8.84 -4.09 32.20
C GLU A 113 -9.78 -3.05 32.83
N ASP A 114 -9.25 -1.86 33.13
CA ASP A 114 -9.95 -0.70 33.68
C ASP A 114 -10.68 0.15 32.63
N ARG A 115 -10.96 -0.44 31.44
CA ARG A 115 -11.79 0.13 30.36
C ARG A 115 -11.23 1.41 29.71
N VAL A 116 -9.93 1.65 29.79
CA VAL A 116 -9.30 2.82 29.16
C VAL A 116 -8.95 2.50 27.69
N PRO A 117 -9.39 3.31 26.72
CA PRO A 117 -8.99 3.13 25.33
C PRO A 117 -7.50 3.41 25.11
N VAL A 118 -6.81 2.42 24.56
CA VAL A 118 -5.38 2.45 24.21
C VAL A 118 -5.17 2.10 22.75
N LEU A 119 -4.08 2.59 22.19
CA LEU A 119 -3.70 2.38 20.80
C LEU A 119 -2.94 1.05 20.68
N MET A 120 -3.58 0.04 20.10
CA MET A 120 -2.99 -1.29 19.91
C MET A 120 -3.75 -2.06 18.84
N HIS A 121 -3.05 -2.60 17.85
CA HIS A 121 -3.67 -3.44 16.82
C HIS A 121 -4.08 -4.80 17.37
N ASP A 122 -3.12 -5.49 17.98
CA ASP A 122 -3.25 -6.88 18.40
C ASP A 122 -4.09 -6.97 19.68
N THR A 123 -4.69 -8.14 19.91
CA THR A 123 -5.36 -8.42 21.19
C THR A 123 -4.37 -8.68 22.33
N THR A 124 -3.09 -8.82 22.02
CA THR A 124 -1.98 -9.01 22.98
C THR A 124 -0.87 -8.00 22.73
N VAL A 125 0.00 -7.79 23.73
CA VAL A 125 1.09 -6.80 23.66
C VAL A 125 2.39 -7.36 23.05
N ASP A 126 2.46 -8.68 22.81
CA ASP A 126 3.68 -9.45 22.53
C ASP A 126 4.47 -8.98 21.31
N ARG A 127 3.77 -8.74 20.19
CA ARG A 127 4.41 -8.40 18.91
C ARG A 127 5.09 -7.04 18.99
N THR A 128 4.40 -6.04 19.53
CA THR A 128 4.78 -4.64 19.44
C THR A 128 5.43 -4.10 20.71
N THR A 129 5.56 -4.89 21.78
CA THR A 129 6.18 -4.46 23.04
C THR A 129 7.18 -5.46 23.62
N ASP A 130 7.79 -5.10 24.74
CA ASP A 130 8.59 -5.98 25.62
C ASP A 130 7.75 -6.80 26.63
N GLY A 131 6.43 -6.68 26.62
CA GLY A 131 5.51 -7.46 27.45
C GLY A 131 4.95 -8.71 26.77
N THR A 132 4.16 -9.49 27.52
CA THR A 132 3.38 -10.64 27.02
C THR A 132 2.02 -10.66 27.68
N GLY A 133 0.98 -10.99 26.91
CA GLY A 133 -0.38 -11.17 27.43
C GLY A 133 -1.42 -10.26 26.77
N ARG A 134 -2.69 -10.50 27.08
CA ARG A 134 -3.81 -9.77 26.48
C ARG A 134 -3.88 -8.34 26.99
N VAL A 135 -4.25 -7.41 26.12
CA VAL A 135 -4.41 -5.98 26.47
C VAL A 135 -5.43 -5.80 27.59
N ASP A 136 -6.54 -6.54 27.55
CA ASP A 136 -7.63 -6.50 28.54
C ASP A 136 -7.30 -7.16 29.89
N SER A 137 -6.06 -7.65 30.06
CA SER A 137 -5.54 -8.21 31.32
C SER A 137 -4.55 -7.29 32.03
N PHE A 138 -4.32 -6.08 31.50
CA PHE A 138 -3.52 -5.04 32.13
C PHE A 138 -4.40 -3.86 32.50
N THR A 139 -4.20 -3.28 33.68
CA THR A 139 -4.67 -1.91 33.97
C THR A 139 -3.88 -0.88 33.16
N LEU A 140 -4.41 0.34 33.02
CA LEU A 140 -3.67 1.43 32.37
C LEU A 140 -2.28 1.63 32.98
N ALA A 141 -2.17 1.57 34.31
CA ALA A 141 -0.92 1.79 35.02
C ALA A 141 0.14 0.74 34.68
N GLU A 142 -0.27 -0.52 34.51
CA GLU A 142 0.61 -1.63 34.16
C GLU A 142 0.99 -1.61 32.68
N ILE A 143 0.01 -1.42 31.78
CA ILE A 143 0.30 -1.42 30.34
C ILE A 143 1.21 -0.25 29.94
N LYS A 144 1.17 0.87 30.68
CA LYS A 144 2.09 2.00 30.52
C LYS A 144 3.53 1.68 30.93
N GLN A 145 3.79 0.59 31.66
CA GLN A 145 5.17 0.20 31.96
C GLN A 145 5.89 -0.42 30.76
N LEU A 146 5.13 -0.94 29.79
CA LEU A 146 5.69 -1.56 28.59
C LEU A 146 6.33 -0.53 27.65
N ARG A 147 7.23 -1.02 26.79
CA ARG A 147 7.92 -0.24 25.78
C ARG A 147 7.66 -0.78 24.39
N LEU A 148 7.35 0.13 23.46
CA LEU A 148 7.06 -0.21 22.08
C LEU A 148 8.33 -0.59 21.34
N LYS A 149 8.22 -1.56 20.43
CA LYS A 149 9.24 -1.95 19.47
C LYS A 149 9.11 -1.11 18.20
N LYS A 150 10.22 -0.88 17.50
CA LYS A 150 10.26 -0.11 16.25
C LYS A 150 9.34 -0.73 15.19
N GLY A 151 8.75 0.12 14.33
CA GLY A 151 8.00 -0.33 13.16
C GLY A 151 6.80 -1.20 13.52
N LEU A 152 6.68 -2.35 12.84
CA LEU A 152 5.62 -3.32 13.07
C LEU A 152 5.93 -4.30 14.22
N GLY A 153 6.96 -4.02 15.02
CA GLY A 153 7.42 -4.93 16.06
C GLY A 153 7.97 -6.24 15.50
N GLY A 154 7.80 -7.33 16.26
CA GLY A 154 8.38 -8.63 15.98
C GLY A 154 9.43 -9.03 17.02
N ALA A 155 9.86 -10.30 16.97
CA ALA A 155 10.75 -10.87 17.98
C ALA A 155 12.14 -10.20 18.02
N GLN A 156 12.61 -9.68 16.88
CA GLN A 156 13.95 -9.09 16.73
C GLN A 156 13.91 -7.57 16.50
N ALA A 157 12.73 -6.95 16.56
CA ALA A 157 12.61 -5.51 16.44
C ALA A 157 13.17 -4.83 17.69
N ALA A 158 14.01 -3.81 17.50
CA ALA A 158 14.60 -3.03 18.58
C ALA A 158 13.54 -2.35 19.44
N LEU A 159 13.75 -2.35 20.76
CA LEU A 159 12.93 -1.63 21.72
C LEU A 159 13.17 -0.13 21.61
N THR A 160 12.14 0.66 21.90
CA THR A 160 12.19 2.13 21.95
C THR A 160 11.84 2.61 23.36
N ASP A 161 12.00 3.91 23.64
CA ASP A 161 11.55 4.50 24.90
C ASP A 161 10.05 4.86 24.91
N GLU A 162 9.33 4.60 23.81
CA GLU A 162 7.92 4.95 23.65
C GLU A 162 7.01 3.99 24.41
N GLN A 163 5.95 4.52 25.02
CA GLN A 163 4.91 3.75 25.70
C GLN A 163 3.69 3.55 24.80
N ILE A 164 2.86 2.56 25.13
CA ILE A 164 1.52 2.43 24.53
C ILE A 164 0.70 3.69 24.86
N PRO A 165 0.22 4.46 23.87
CA PRO A 165 -0.61 5.64 24.12
C PRO A 165 -2.04 5.28 24.48
N THR A 166 -2.68 6.12 25.28
CA THR A 166 -4.15 6.19 25.39
C THR A 166 -4.72 6.95 24.19
N LEU A 167 -5.99 6.72 23.88
CA LEU A 167 -6.71 7.50 22.88
C LEU A 167 -6.73 8.99 23.25
N ALA A 168 -6.85 9.35 24.52
CA ALA A 168 -6.84 10.73 24.98
C ALA A 168 -5.50 11.44 24.66
N GLU A 169 -4.36 10.78 24.89
CA GLU A 169 -3.04 11.32 24.55
C GLU A 169 -2.85 11.45 23.04
N ALA A 170 -3.35 10.48 22.26
CA ALA A 170 -3.32 10.56 20.80
C ALA A 170 -4.17 11.75 20.30
N LEU A 171 -5.37 11.93 20.83
CA LEU A 171 -6.27 13.03 20.46
C LEU A 171 -5.69 14.40 20.83
N ALA A 172 -4.94 14.52 21.93
CA ALA A 172 -4.20 15.74 22.25
C ALA A 172 -3.14 16.09 21.17
N VAL A 173 -2.57 15.08 20.49
CA VAL A 173 -1.70 15.30 19.32
C VAL A 173 -2.53 15.59 18.07
N ILE A 174 -3.68 14.96 17.88
CA ILE A 174 -4.46 15.06 16.63
C ILE A 174 -5.29 16.34 16.54
N LYS A 175 -5.75 16.89 17.67
CA LYS A 175 -6.79 17.94 17.77
C LYS A 175 -6.71 19.05 16.71
N ASP A 176 -5.53 19.64 16.52
CA ASP A 176 -5.32 20.73 15.55
C ASP A 176 -4.64 20.30 14.24
N ARG A 177 -4.23 19.03 14.15
CA ARG A 177 -3.39 18.48 13.06
C ARG A 177 -4.18 17.76 11.98
N GLY A 178 -5.26 17.06 12.33
CA GLY A 178 -6.03 16.27 11.36
C GLY A 178 -7.17 15.47 11.99
N LEU A 179 -7.58 14.42 11.29
CA LEU A 179 -8.62 13.49 11.73
C LEU A 179 -8.02 12.15 12.16
N VAL A 180 -8.83 11.33 12.81
CA VAL A 180 -8.49 9.96 13.17
C VAL A 180 -9.60 9.02 12.73
N ASN A 181 -9.24 7.99 11.96
CA ASN A 181 -10.10 6.83 11.76
C ASN A 181 -9.85 5.82 12.89
N LEU A 182 -10.93 5.39 13.54
CA LEU A 182 -10.90 4.58 14.76
C LEU A 182 -11.20 3.12 14.41
N ASP A 183 -10.18 2.37 14.02
CA ASP A 183 -10.33 0.95 13.66
C ASP A 183 -10.40 0.05 14.89
N LYS A 184 -11.09 -1.09 14.74
CA LYS A 184 -11.44 -2.03 15.82
C LYS A 184 -12.22 -1.39 16.99
N GLY A 185 -12.61 -0.12 16.84
CA GLY A 185 -13.25 0.68 17.89
C GLY A 185 -14.76 0.51 17.99
N TRP A 186 -15.45 -0.05 16.99
CA TRP A 186 -16.91 -0.16 17.01
C TRP A 186 -17.49 -0.88 18.24
N PRO A 187 -16.91 -1.99 18.74
CA PRO A 187 -17.35 -2.62 19.99
C PRO A 187 -17.17 -1.73 21.23
N PHE A 188 -16.30 -0.72 21.16
CA PHE A 188 -15.90 0.19 22.24
C PHE A 188 -16.38 1.63 22.00
N ARG A 189 -17.35 1.81 21.10
CA ARG A 189 -17.76 3.12 20.60
C ARG A 189 -18.26 4.09 21.67
N GLU A 190 -18.82 3.56 22.75
CA GLU A 190 -19.30 4.34 23.90
C GLU A 190 -18.14 4.89 24.73
N GLU A 191 -17.10 4.08 24.99
CA GLU A 191 -15.87 4.53 25.66
C GLU A 191 -15.13 5.55 24.80
N ILE A 192 -15.02 5.28 23.50
CA ILE A 192 -14.43 6.21 22.53
C ILE A 192 -15.22 7.53 22.51
N TRP A 193 -16.55 7.48 22.51
CA TRP A 193 -17.40 8.68 22.49
C TRP A 193 -17.12 9.56 23.71
N ARG A 194 -17.03 8.98 24.90
CA ARG A 194 -16.68 9.71 26.13
C ARG A 194 -15.35 10.43 25.99
N VAL A 195 -14.32 9.76 25.49
CA VAL A 195 -12.99 10.36 25.29
C VAL A 195 -13.05 11.49 24.25
N LEU A 196 -13.76 11.31 23.14
CA LEU A 196 -13.92 12.34 22.10
C LEU A 196 -14.63 13.59 22.63
N VAL A 197 -15.65 13.42 23.48
CA VAL A 197 -16.36 14.54 24.12
C VAL A 197 -15.46 15.23 25.15
N GLU A 198 -14.83 14.47 26.04
CA GLU A 198 -13.96 15.00 27.12
C GLU A 198 -12.75 15.77 26.58
N THR A 199 -12.23 15.37 25.42
CA THR A 199 -11.10 16.04 24.76
C THR A 199 -11.51 17.13 23.77
N ASP A 200 -12.83 17.30 23.53
CA ASP A 200 -13.38 18.21 22.53
C ASP A 200 -12.78 17.94 21.14
N THR A 201 -12.91 16.69 20.71
CA THR A 201 -12.39 16.16 19.43
C THR A 201 -13.41 15.29 18.68
N VAL A 202 -14.71 15.40 19.00
CA VAL A 202 -15.79 14.67 18.31
C VAL A 202 -15.71 14.78 16.78
N ARG A 203 -15.33 15.95 16.25
CA ARG A 203 -15.17 16.17 14.81
C ARG A 203 -13.88 15.60 14.21
N ASN A 204 -12.89 15.27 15.04
CA ASN A 204 -11.68 14.60 14.60
C ASN A 204 -11.91 13.09 14.41
N GLY A 205 -12.78 12.47 15.21
CA GLY A 205 -13.00 11.03 15.23
C GLY A 205 -13.97 10.52 14.16
N ILE A 206 -13.49 9.63 13.29
CA ILE A 206 -14.26 8.91 12.27
C ILE A 206 -14.45 7.47 12.74
N TYR A 207 -15.68 7.14 13.15
CA TYR A 207 -16.06 5.76 13.44
C TYR A 207 -16.14 4.96 12.15
N LYS A 208 -15.69 3.70 12.21
CA LYS A 208 -15.79 2.71 11.14
C LYS A 208 -16.44 1.44 11.64
N SER A 209 -17.33 0.86 10.84
CA SER A 209 -17.80 -0.52 11.01
C SER A 209 -18.51 -1.06 9.77
N ASP A 210 -18.78 -2.36 9.78
CA ASP A 210 -19.69 -3.07 8.89
C ASP A 210 -21.05 -3.38 9.56
N ALA A 211 -21.35 -2.72 10.69
CA ALA A 211 -22.54 -2.97 11.49
C ALA A 211 -23.84 -2.67 10.72
N SER A 212 -24.95 -3.30 11.14
CA SER A 212 -26.24 -3.09 10.47
C SER A 212 -26.64 -1.60 10.45
N VAL A 213 -27.29 -1.14 9.38
CA VAL A 213 -27.75 0.24 9.24
C VAL A 213 -28.65 0.67 10.41
N ALA A 214 -29.46 -0.24 10.94
CA ALA A 214 -30.31 0.02 12.10
C ALA A 214 -29.48 0.34 13.36
N GLU A 215 -28.42 -0.43 13.62
CA GLU A 215 -27.51 -0.18 14.75
C GLU A 215 -26.77 1.15 14.58
N VAL A 216 -26.29 1.44 13.37
CA VAL A 216 -25.59 2.69 13.06
C VAL A 216 -26.52 3.90 13.25
N ARG A 217 -27.78 3.82 12.81
CA ARG A 217 -28.77 4.88 13.04
C ARG A 217 -29.01 5.13 14.51
N VAL A 218 -29.25 4.08 15.29
CA VAL A 218 -29.40 4.20 16.76
C VAL A 218 -28.21 4.89 17.39
N PHE A 219 -26.98 4.53 16.98
CA PHE A 219 -25.77 5.17 17.48
C PHE A 219 -25.66 6.64 17.08
N ARG A 220 -25.92 6.99 15.82
CA ARG A 220 -25.84 8.39 15.34
C ARG A 220 -26.92 9.29 15.95
N ASP A 221 -28.10 8.73 16.21
CA ASP A 221 -29.20 9.45 16.87
C ASP A 221 -28.88 9.77 18.34
N SER A 222 -28.19 8.87 19.05
CA SER A 222 -27.77 9.10 20.44
C SER A 222 -26.47 9.91 20.57
N HIS A 223 -25.67 10.00 19.50
CA HIS A 223 -24.37 10.68 19.48
C HIS A 223 -24.30 11.75 18.39
N PRO A 224 -25.04 12.87 18.54
CA PRO A 224 -25.13 13.90 17.52
C PRO A 224 -23.74 14.49 17.23
N GLY A 225 -23.36 14.48 15.95
CA GLY A 225 -22.07 14.95 15.47
C GLY A 225 -21.00 13.86 15.32
N ALA A 226 -21.27 12.62 15.73
CA ALA A 226 -20.40 11.48 15.42
C ALA A 226 -20.22 11.35 13.90
N VAL A 227 -18.96 11.35 13.46
CA VAL A 227 -18.60 11.12 12.06
C VAL A 227 -18.50 9.63 11.83
N TYR A 228 -19.16 9.12 10.80
CA TYR A 228 -19.23 7.69 10.54
C TYR A 228 -18.96 7.37 9.07
N MET A 229 -18.11 6.37 8.85
CA MET A 229 -17.92 5.71 7.58
C MET A 229 -18.29 4.23 7.67
N HIS A 230 -18.80 3.66 6.57
CA HIS A 230 -19.25 2.28 6.53
C HIS A 230 -18.32 1.41 5.69
N MET A 231 -18.05 0.19 6.14
CA MET A 231 -17.32 -0.79 5.34
C MET A 231 -18.29 -1.58 4.47
N VAL A 232 -18.00 -1.70 3.18
CA VAL A 232 -18.82 -2.46 2.23
C VAL A 232 -18.00 -3.51 1.50
N THR A 233 -18.61 -4.69 1.37
CA THR A 233 -18.23 -5.83 0.55
C THR A 233 -19.46 -6.32 -0.20
N ASP A 234 -19.29 -7.28 -1.11
CA ASP A 234 -20.42 -7.92 -1.79
C ASP A 234 -21.47 -8.49 -0.82
N ALA A 235 -21.03 -8.94 0.36
CA ALA A 235 -21.91 -9.55 1.35
C ALA A 235 -22.89 -8.56 2.00
N ASN A 236 -22.52 -7.27 2.09
CA ASN A 236 -23.32 -6.26 2.80
C ASN A 236 -23.64 -5.01 1.97
N MET A 237 -23.33 -5.00 0.66
CA MET A 237 -23.51 -3.81 -0.20
C MET A 237 -24.94 -3.23 -0.23
N ALA A 238 -25.96 -4.04 0.10
CA ALA A 238 -27.34 -3.59 0.28
C ALA A 238 -27.50 -2.51 1.38
N ALA A 239 -26.52 -2.37 2.29
CA ALA A 239 -26.47 -1.30 3.28
C ALA A 239 -26.52 0.08 2.62
N PHE A 240 -25.91 0.27 1.44
CA PHE A 240 -25.94 1.53 0.70
C PHE A 240 -27.38 2.02 0.45
N ASP A 241 -28.24 1.10 0.00
CA ASP A 241 -29.67 1.39 -0.25
C ASP A 241 -30.44 1.61 1.06
N GLN A 242 -30.09 0.86 2.11
CA GLN A 242 -30.73 0.96 3.42
C GLN A 242 -30.45 2.31 4.11
N PHE A 243 -29.26 2.90 3.92
CA PHE A 243 -28.93 4.24 4.42
C PHE A 243 -29.79 5.34 3.77
N GLY A 244 -30.24 5.16 2.52
CA GLY A 244 -31.16 6.07 1.84
C GLY A 244 -30.53 7.45 1.58
N GLU A 245 -31.12 8.51 2.12
CA GLU A 245 -30.58 9.88 2.01
C GLU A 245 -29.58 10.23 3.14
N GLU A 246 -29.55 9.46 4.23
CA GLU A 246 -28.69 9.71 5.39
C GLU A 246 -27.37 8.93 5.29
N GLN A 247 -26.72 9.05 4.13
CA GLN A 247 -25.48 8.34 3.81
C GLN A 247 -24.35 8.64 4.82
N PRO A 248 -23.44 7.68 5.07
CA PRO A 248 -22.18 7.93 5.78
C PRO A 248 -21.29 8.89 4.98
N VAL A 249 -20.28 9.49 5.61
CA VAL A 249 -19.38 10.45 4.92
C VAL A 249 -18.47 9.77 3.90
N ALA A 250 -18.17 8.49 4.12
CA ALA A 250 -17.37 7.65 3.24
C ALA A 250 -17.81 6.19 3.32
N TYR A 251 -17.46 5.44 2.29
CA TYR A 251 -17.51 3.99 2.27
C TYR A 251 -16.10 3.44 2.08
N GLU A 252 -15.63 2.60 3.00
CA GLU A 252 -14.48 1.74 2.76
C GLU A 252 -14.94 0.59 1.86
N VAL A 253 -14.52 0.62 0.61
CA VAL A 253 -14.91 -0.38 -0.39
C VAL A 253 -13.84 -1.47 -0.42
N ASN A 254 -14.20 -2.63 0.14
CA ASN A 254 -13.31 -3.78 0.25
C ASN A 254 -13.67 -4.83 -0.80
N PHE A 255 -12.72 -5.04 -1.70
CA PHE A 255 -12.76 -6.07 -2.75
C PHE A 255 -11.37 -6.66 -2.91
N ASP A 256 -11.29 -7.92 -3.30
CA ASP A 256 -10.05 -8.59 -3.65
C ASP A 256 -10.01 -8.99 -5.14
N SER A 257 -11.11 -8.79 -5.86
CA SER A 257 -11.25 -9.02 -7.29
C SER A 257 -11.99 -7.88 -7.98
N VAL A 258 -11.56 -7.53 -9.20
CA VAL A 258 -12.26 -6.55 -10.07
C VAL A 258 -13.63 -7.04 -10.55
N ASP A 259 -13.93 -8.32 -10.35
CA ASP A 259 -15.22 -8.91 -10.66
C ASP A 259 -16.24 -8.78 -9.51
N ASP A 260 -15.79 -8.39 -8.30
CA ASP A 260 -16.68 -8.17 -7.16
C ASP A 260 -17.69 -7.07 -7.47
N ALA A 261 -18.94 -7.26 -7.02
CA ALA A 261 -20.04 -6.35 -7.28
C ALA A 261 -19.75 -4.93 -6.76
N VAL A 262 -19.09 -4.81 -5.60
CA VAL A 262 -18.69 -3.52 -5.03
C VAL A 262 -17.55 -2.82 -5.80
N ALA A 263 -16.78 -3.55 -6.61
CA ALA A 263 -15.74 -2.99 -7.47
C ALA A 263 -16.29 -2.49 -8.82
N ARG A 264 -17.56 -2.77 -9.14
CA ARG A 264 -18.12 -2.45 -10.46
C ARG A 264 -18.47 -0.97 -10.58
N PRO A 265 -18.28 -0.35 -11.77
CA PRO A 265 -18.61 1.05 -12.00
C PRO A 265 -20.03 1.44 -11.59
N TRP A 266 -21.03 0.58 -11.87
CA TRP A 266 -22.43 0.87 -11.53
C TRP A 266 -22.68 1.05 -10.02
N PHE A 267 -21.87 0.42 -9.16
CA PHE A 267 -21.98 0.59 -7.71
C PHE A 267 -21.16 1.81 -7.26
N LEU A 268 -19.92 1.91 -7.73
CA LEU A 268 -19.01 2.99 -7.37
C LEU A 268 -19.53 4.37 -7.81
N ASP A 269 -20.15 4.48 -8.98
CA ASP A 269 -20.82 5.69 -9.45
C ASP A 269 -21.91 6.15 -8.46
N ARG A 270 -22.65 5.20 -7.86
CA ARG A 270 -23.69 5.51 -6.87
C ARG A 270 -23.08 5.96 -5.56
N VAL A 271 -22.01 5.31 -5.11
CA VAL A 271 -21.27 5.69 -3.90
C VAL A 271 -20.68 7.08 -4.07
N ALA A 272 -19.91 7.32 -5.12
CA ALA A 272 -19.24 8.59 -5.42
C ALA A 272 -20.24 9.76 -5.57
N ALA A 273 -21.48 9.49 -5.99
CA ALA A 273 -22.51 10.51 -6.08
C ALA A 273 -23.03 11.01 -4.71
N LYS A 274 -22.80 10.27 -3.61
CA LYS A 274 -23.33 10.61 -2.28
C LYS A 274 -22.31 10.59 -1.13
N ALA A 275 -21.14 9.99 -1.32
CA ALA A 275 -20.13 9.77 -0.29
C ALA A 275 -18.74 9.63 -0.91
N ARG A 276 -17.69 9.72 -0.08
CA ARG A 276 -16.32 9.41 -0.50
C ARG A 276 -16.10 7.91 -0.64
N VAL A 277 -15.21 7.53 -1.55
CA VAL A 277 -14.71 6.15 -1.69
C VAL A 277 -13.36 6.07 -0.99
N TRP A 278 -13.32 5.31 0.10
CA TRP A 278 -12.12 4.95 0.83
C TRP A 278 -11.57 3.63 0.30
N THR A 279 -10.28 3.61 -0.01
CA THR A 279 -9.60 2.43 -0.54
C THR A 279 -8.30 2.20 0.21
N ASN A 280 -8.05 0.95 0.56
CA ASN A 280 -6.86 0.49 1.25
C ASN A 280 -5.79 0.05 0.24
N THR A 281 -4.52 0.43 0.38
CA THR A 281 -3.45 0.09 -0.59
C THR A 281 -2.29 -0.67 0.03
N MET A 282 -2.51 -1.30 1.18
CA MET A 282 -1.43 -1.81 2.01
C MET A 282 -0.90 -3.19 1.56
N TRP A 283 -1.76 -4.11 1.09
CA TRP A 283 -1.33 -5.47 0.70
C TRP A 283 -2.25 -6.18 -0.32
N TYR A 284 -1.86 -7.36 -0.83
CA TYR A 284 -2.48 -8.10 -1.95
C TYR A 284 -3.97 -8.41 -1.78
N GLY A 285 -4.42 -8.65 -0.55
CA GLY A 285 -5.83 -8.90 -0.22
C GLY A 285 -6.73 -7.66 -0.24
N LEU A 286 -6.23 -6.57 -0.80
CA LEU A 286 -6.89 -5.29 -0.94
C LEU A 286 -6.67 -4.82 -2.39
N PRO A 287 -7.55 -3.95 -2.86
CA PRO A 287 -8.17 -3.96 -4.19
C PRO A 287 -7.32 -4.61 -5.30
N ASP A 288 -7.47 -5.92 -5.52
CA ASP A 288 -6.82 -6.69 -6.61
C ASP A 288 -5.35 -6.30 -6.93
N ARG A 289 -4.46 -6.43 -5.93
CA ARG A 289 -3.02 -6.08 -6.02
C ARG A 289 -2.68 -4.60 -6.26
N MET A 290 -3.65 -3.69 -6.26
CA MET A 290 -3.41 -2.26 -6.43
C MET A 290 -2.85 -1.64 -5.13
N THR A 291 -1.63 -2.04 -4.77
CA THR A 291 -0.96 -1.68 -3.51
C THR A 291 -0.03 -0.48 -3.66
N ASP A 292 0.49 0.00 -2.52
CA ASP A 292 1.56 0.99 -2.46
C ASP A 292 2.77 0.50 -3.24
N GLU A 293 3.21 -0.74 -3.02
CA GLU A 293 4.39 -1.31 -3.66
C GLU A 293 4.22 -1.42 -5.19
N ALA A 294 3.04 -1.83 -5.67
CA ALA A 294 2.73 -1.82 -7.10
C ALA A 294 2.79 -0.40 -7.69
N SER A 295 2.34 0.60 -6.93
CA SER A 295 2.32 2.01 -7.32
C SER A 295 3.71 2.65 -7.37
N LEU A 296 4.66 2.16 -6.57
CA LEU A 296 6.06 2.63 -6.62
C LEU A 296 6.76 2.19 -7.92
N ILE A 297 6.38 1.05 -8.48
CA ILE A 297 6.88 0.57 -9.78
C ILE A 297 6.25 1.40 -10.91
N ASP A 298 4.92 1.47 -10.92
CA ASP A 298 4.15 2.22 -11.89
C ASP A 298 2.80 2.61 -11.27
N PRO A 299 2.49 3.91 -11.08
CA PRO A 299 1.23 4.35 -10.49
C PRO A 299 -0.02 3.77 -11.19
N LEU A 300 0.05 3.44 -12.49
CA LEU A 300 -1.06 2.80 -13.21
C LEU A 300 -1.34 1.37 -12.76
N ARG A 301 -0.42 0.72 -12.04
CA ARG A 301 -0.63 -0.59 -11.41
C ARG A 301 -1.33 -0.49 -10.05
N GLY A 302 -1.47 0.71 -9.49
CA GLY A 302 -2.09 0.91 -8.17
C GLY A 302 -2.83 2.23 -8.06
N TRP A 303 -2.25 3.22 -7.37
CA TRP A 303 -2.92 4.47 -7.00
C TRP A 303 -3.63 5.18 -8.15
N GLU A 304 -3.02 5.26 -9.34
CA GLU A 304 -3.64 5.95 -10.47
C GLU A 304 -4.83 5.17 -11.02
N SER A 305 -4.75 3.83 -11.08
CA SER A 305 -5.89 2.97 -11.46
C SER A 305 -7.05 3.16 -10.48
N LEU A 306 -6.76 3.19 -9.18
CA LEU A 306 -7.76 3.39 -8.12
C LEU A 306 -8.50 4.73 -8.25
N VAL A 307 -7.79 5.80 -8.56
CA VAL A 307 -8.47 7.09 -8.82
C VAL A 307 -9.29 7.04 -10.10
N ARG A 308 -8.72 6.56 -11.21
CA ARG A 308 -9.34 6.66 -12.55
C ARG A 308 -10.54 5.73 -12.73
N SER A 309 -10.45 4.52 -12.18
CA SER A 309 -11.39 3.44 -12.48
C SER A 309 -12.27 3.09 -11.28
N TYR A 310 -11.85 3.44 -10.06
CA TYR A 310 -12.54 3.04 -8.82
C TYR A 310 -12.99 4.22 -7.96
N HIS A 311 -12.88 5.45 -8.48
CA HIS A 311 -13.35 6.68 -7.83
C HIS A 311 -12.74 6.94 -6.45
N THR A 312 -11.57 6.37 -6.14
CA THR A 312 -10.91 6.53 -4.84
C THR A 312 -10.66 8.00 -4.55
N THR A 313 -11.17 8.44 -3.39
CA THR A 313 -11.04 9.82 -2.89
C THR A 313 -10.48 9.88 -1.47
N ILE A 314 -10.29 8.74 -0.82
CA ILE A 314 -9.48 8.58 0.38
C ILE A 314 -8.61 7.33 0.20
N PHE A 315 -7.30 7.48 0.32
CA PHE A 315 -6.36 6.36 0.33
C PHE A 315 -5.94 6.06 1.76
N GLN A 316 -6.05 4.81 2.18
CA GLN A 316 -5.35 4.31 3.36
C GLN A 316 -4.08 3.58 2.92
N THR A 317 -2.92 4.09 3.35
CA THR A 317 -1.59 3.71 2.85
C THR A 317 -0.60 3.44 4.00
N ASP A 318 0.36 2.57 3.74
CA ASP A 318 1.54 2.32 4.56
C ASP A 318 2.74 3.17 4.14
N ASP A 319 2.69 3.84 2.99
CA ASP A 319 3.73 4.75 2.49
C ASP A 319 3.17 6.15 2.22
N THR A 320 2.77 6.83 3.31
CA THR A 320 2.26 8.21 3.28
C THR A 320 3.16 9.16 2.49
N GLY A 321 4.48 9.04 2.63
CA GLY A 321 5.42 9.96 2.00
C GLY A 321 5.52 9.77 0.49
N ALA A 322 5.43 8.53 0.01
CA ALA A 322 5.39 8.25 -1.42
C ALA A 322 4.03 8.62 -2.03
N LEU A 323 2.92 8.29 -1.35
CA LEU A 323 1.59 8.68 -1.83
C LEU A 323 1.45 10.21 -1.94
N GLU A 324 1.79 10.97 -0.89
CA GLU A 324 1.71 12.44 -0.92
C GLU A 324 2.59 13.08 -1.99
N ARG A 325 3.73 12.44 -2.29
CA ARG A 325 4.57 12.85 -3.40
C ARG A 325 3.89 12.59 -4.74
N TRP A 326 3.41 11.36 -4.96
CA TRP A 326 2.70 11.01 -6.19
C TRP A 326 1.50 11.90 -6.40
N LEU A 327 0.71 12.16 -5.36
CA LEU A 327 -0.34 13.14 -5.43
C LEU A 327 0.29 14.46 -5.93
N ARG A 328 1.23 15.07 -5.22
CA ARG A 328 1.74 16.40 -5.61
C ARG A 328 2.39 16.48 -7.00
N THR A 329 3.02 15.42 -7.51
CA THR A 329 3.88 15.48 -8.71
C THR A 329 3.46 14.57 -9.86
N GLY A 330 2.56 13.61 -9.62
CA GLY A 330 2.27 12.50 -10.53
C GLY A 330 3.34 11.40 -10.55
N GLU A 331 4.41 11.51 -9.76
CA GLU A 331 5.53 10.54 -9.74
C GLU A 331 5.51 9.72 -8.44
N GLY A 332 5.45 8.39 -8.54
CA GLY A 332 5.44 7.45 -7.40
C GLY A 332 6.69 7.53 -6.52
N ASP A 333 7.79 6.92 -6.99
CA ASP A 333 9.10 6.93 -6.31
C ASP A 333 10.20 7.38 -7.28
N PRO A 334 10.48 8.70 -7.38
CA PRO A 334 11.43 9.21 -8.35
C PRO A 334 12.86 8.85 -7.97
N VAL A 335 13.57 8.24 -8.92
CA VAL A 335 15.02 8.06 -8.84
C VAL A 335 15.68 9.44 -8.75
N PRO A 336 16.59 9.69 -7.78
CA PRO A 336 17.29 10.96 -7.68
C PRO A 336 17.90 11.40 -9.02
N ARG A 337 17.92 12.71 -9.29
CA ARG A 337 18.44 13.23 -10.56
C ARG A 337 19.86 12.71 -10.83
N GLY A 338 20.01 11.99 -11.96
CA GLY A 338 21.29 11.40 -12.38
C GLY A 338 21.58 10.02 -11.79
N GLY A 339 20.70 9.52 -10.91
CA GLY A 339 20.72 8.15 -10.42
C GLY A 339 20.15 7.16 -11.42
N VAL A 340 20.38 5.89 -11.14
CA VAL A 340 19.92 4.74 -11.94
C VAL A 340 19.27 3.76 -10.98
N ARG A 341 18.08 3.25 -11.32
CA ARG A 341 17.40 2.18 -10.58
C ARG A 341 17.16 1.01 -11.51
N VAL A 342 17.34 -0.20 -11.00
CA VAL A 342 17.08 -1.45 -11.71
C VAL A 342 16.31 -2.37 -10.75
N GLN A 343 15.20 -2.93 -11.22
CA GLN A 343 14.40 -3.87 -10.44
C GLN A 343 15.18 -5.16 -10.21
N ALA A 344 14.94 -5.85 -9.10
CA ALA A 344 15.74 -7.02 -8.76
C ALA A 344 15.51 -8.18 -9.74
N GLU A 345 14.31 -8.32 -10.30
CA GLU A 345 13.95 -9.29 -11.35
C GLU A 345 14.55 -8.98 -12.73
N ASP A 346 15.08 -7.77 -12.94
CA ASP A 346 15.73 -7.33 -14.19
C ASP A 346 17.22 -7.73 -14.27
N PHE A 347 17.61 -8.80 -13.58
CA PHE A 347 18.97 -9.34 -13.67
C PHE A 347 19.29 -9.87 -15.09
N ARG A 348 20.58 -9.91 -15.44
CA ARG A 348 21.02 -10.40 -16.76
C ARG A 348 20.67 -11.89 -16.94
N PRO A 349 20.24 -12.33 -18.13
CA PRO A 349 19.85 -13.71 -18.35
C PRO A 349 21.04 -14.67 -18.41
N GLY A 350 20.75 -15.96 -18.25
CA GLY A 350 21.70 -17.05 -18.43
C GLY A 350 22.39 -17.49 -17.13
N ARG A 351 22.20 -18.75 -16.78
CA ARG A 351 22.84 -19.40 -15.62
C ARG A 351 24.37 -19.35 -15.78
N ASP A 352 25.05 -19.02 -14.69
CA ASP A 352 26.51 -18.84 -14.58
C ASP A 352 27.08 -17.72 -15.47
N VAL A 353 26.23 -16.88 -16.06
CA VAL A 353 26.61 -15.69 -16.85
C VAL A 353 26.00 -14.42 -16.27
N GLY A 354 24.69 -14.47 -16.04
CA GLY A 354 23.89 -13.38 -15.52
C GLY A 354 23.53 -13.56 -14.04
N TYR A 355 23.36 -14.80 -13.61
CA TYR A 355 23.09 -15.19 -12.22
C TYR A 355 23.68 -16.57 -11.90
N HIS A 356 23.80 -16.88 -10.61
CA HIS A 356 24.02 -18.23 -10.10
C HIS A 356 23.06 -18.46 -8.93
N ASP A 357 22.23 -19.48 -9.08
CA ASP A 357 21.31 -19.98 -8.07
C ASP A 357 21.77 -21.38 -7.64
N ASN A 358 21.75 -21.64 -6.34
CA ASN A 358 22.18 -22.93 -5.79
C ASN A 358 21.15 -24.02 -6.04
N ASP A 359 19.89 -23.62 -6.18
CA ASP A 359 18.75 -24.49 -6.36
C ASP A 359 18.30 -24.50 -7.83
N ALA A 360 17.54 -25.52 -8.20
CA ALA A 360 16.94 -25.62 -9.53
C ALA A 360 15.48 -25.16 -9.46
N GLY A 361 15.11 -24.26 -10.37
CA GLY A 361 13.77 -23.69 -10.53
C GLY A 361 13.35 -22.70 -9.44
N ASN A 362 12.55 -21.72 -9.84
CA ASN A 362 11.93 -20.74 -8.95
C ASN A 362 10.87 -21.41 -8.04
N ARG A 363 11.12 -21.40 -6.73
CA ARG A 363 10.30 -21.94 -5.64
C ARG A 363 9.27 -20.95 -5.09
N SER A 364 9.28 -19.72 -5.58
CA SER A 364 8.43 -18.64 -5.13
C SER A 364 7.08 -18.59 -5.87
N ASN A 365 6.25 -17.62 -5.48
CA ASN A 365 4.87 -17.51 -5.92
C ASN A 365 4.69 -16.79 -7.28
N LEU A 366 5.76 -16.35 -7.95
CA LEU A 366 5.67 -15.57 -9.19
C LEU A 366 6.65 -16.07 -10.28
N GLN A 367 6.10 -16.61 -11.36
CA GLN A 367 6.87 -17.17 -12.49
C GLN A 367 7.05 -16.14 -13.63
N LEU A 368 7.88 -15.11 -13.43
CA LEU A 368 8.14 -14.08 -14.44
C LEU A 368 9.18 -14.46 -15.50
N ARG A 369 10.11 -15.36 -15.18
CA ARG A 369 11.24 -15.73 -16.06
C ARG A 369 11.31 -17.26 -16.25
N PRO A 370 10.43 -17.84 -17.08
CA PRO A 370 10.34 -19.28 -17.23
C PRO A 370 11.66 -19.91 -17.69
N GLY A 371 12.12 -20.94 -16.98
CA GLY A 371 13.36 -21.66 -17.28
C GLY A 371 14.62 -21.06 -16.65
N GLU A 372 14.48 -19.99 -15.85
CA GLU A 372 15.55 -19.51 -14.97
C GLU A 372 15.26 -19.91 -13.52
N ASP A 373 16.34 -20.14 -12.76
CA ASP A 373 16.25 -20.75 -11.43
C ASP A 373 15.94 -19.73 -10.31
N VAL A 374 16.18 -18.43 -10.54
CA VAL A 374 16.07 -17.36 -9.54
C VAL A 374 14.66 -17.27 -8.93
N ASP A 375 14.62 -17.22 -7.60
CA ASP A 375 13.41 -17.12 -6.78
C ASP A 375 12.76 -15.72 -6.81
N ILE A 376 11.91 -15.50 -7.82
CA ILE A 376 11.14 -14.25 -7.97
C ILE A 376 9.77 -14.41 -7.31
N GLN A 377 9.41 -13.45 -6.46
CA GLN A 377 8.15 -13.45 -5.71
C GLN A 377 7.38 -12.14 -5.90
N ASP A 378 6.06 -12.24 -5.78
CA ASP A 378 5.17 -11.10 -5.56
C ASP A 378 4.84 -11.03 -4.07
N THR A 379 5.39 -10.04 -3.39
CA THR A 379 5.05 -9.73 -1.99
C THR A 379 4.17 -8.51 -1.98
N ASP A 380 2.86 -8.72 -2.11
CA ASP A 380 1.89 -7.64 -1.97
C ASP A 380 2.09 -6.48 -2.97
N GLY A 381 2.39 -6.80 -4.23
CA GLY A 381 2.68 -5.85 -5.30
C GLY A 381 4.16 -5.43 -5.39
N ALA A 382 4.99 -5.79 -4.41
CA ALA A 382 6.44 -5.71 -4.52
C ALA A 382 6.96 -6.96 -5.26
N VAL A 383 7.38 -6.78 -6.51
CA VAL A 383 8.11 -7.83 -7.24
C VAL A 383 9.53 -7.83 -6.71
N SER A 384 9.94 -8.92 -6.08
CA SER A 384 11.22 -9.00 -5.38
C SER A 384 11.87 -10.37 -5.57
N LEU A 385 13.14 -10.46 -5.23
CA LEU A 385 13.85 -11.74 -5.08
C LEU A 385 13.77 -12.18 -3.63
N GLY A 386 13.30 -13.40 -3.42
CA GLY A 386 13.26 -14.08 -2.12
C GLY A 386 14.22 -15.25 -2.08
N TRP A 387 14.19 -16.02 -0.99
CA TRP A 387 14.87 -17.32 -0.83
C TRP A 387 16.39 -17.35 -1.07
N LEU A 388 17.01 -16.18 -1.23
CA LEU A 388 18.43 -15.94 -1.40
C LEU A 388 19.30 -16.77 -0.44
N ARG A 389 20.36 -17.41 -0.97
CA ARG A 389 21.30 -18.27 -0.22
C ARG A 389 22.74 -17.82 -0.34
N GLY A 390 23.53 -18.17 0.68
CA GLY A 390 24.99 -17.99 0.62
C GLY A 390 25.58 -18.72 -0.59
N GLY A 391 26.45 -18.02 -1.33
CA GLY A 391 27.11 -18.53 -2.54
C GLY A 391 26.45 -18.10 -3.85
N GLU A 392 25.22 -17.60 -3.80
CA GLU A 392 24.50 -17.09 -4.97
C GLU A 392 24.99 -15.70 -5.38
N TRP A 393 24.75 -15.35 -6.64
CA TRP A 393 25.06 -14.01 -7.14
C TRP A 393 24.20 -13.64 -8.34
N LEU A 394 23.96 -12.34 -8.51
CA LEU A 394 23.26 -11.78 -9.66
C LEU A 394 24.05 -10.63 -10.27
N THR A 395 23.93 -10.45 -11.57
CA THR A 395 24.51 -9.32 -12.30
C THR A 395 23.45 -8.49 -13.00
N TYR A 396 23.66 -7.18 -13.00
CA TYR A 396 22.76 -6.18 -13.54
C TYR A 396 23.53 -5.30 -14.51
N GLU A 397 22.91 -4.95 -15.64
CA GLU A 397 23.42 -3.91 -16.53
C GLU A 397 22.78 -2.57 -16.12
N VAL A 398 23.61 -1.57 -15.84
CA VAL A 398 23.17 -0.20 -15.51
C VAL A 398 23.70 0.77 -16.55
N ASP A 399 22.87 1.71 -16.99
CA ASP A 399 23.27 2.77 -17.94
C ASP A 399 23.48 4.11 -17.21
N VAL A 400 24.74 4.48 -17.01
CA VAL A 400 25.12 5.70 -16.32
C VAL A 400 25.20 6.86 -17.31
N ARG A 401 24.32 7.85 -17.15
CA ARG A 401 24.27 9.00 -18.09
C ARG A 401 25.41 10.00 -17.89
N THR A 402 25.90 10.16 -16.66
CA THR A 402 26.91 11.17 -16.31
C THR A 402 28.03 10.52 -15.53
N ALA A 403 29.27 10.65 -16.00
CA ALA A 403 30.42 10.13 -15.28
C ALA A 403 30.54 10.81 -13.90
N GLY A 404 30.83 10.04 -12.86
CA GLY A 404 30.85 10.55 -11.49
C GLY A 404 31.10 9.47 -10.45
N SER A 405 31.03 9.86 -9.19
CA SER A 405 31.02 8.92 -8.07
C SER A 405 29.57 8.56 -7.75
N TYR A 406 29.33 7.28 -7.53
CA TYR A 406 28.02 6.72 -7.23
C TYR A 406 28.10 5.83 -6.00
N GLU A 407 27.10 5.94 -5.13
CA GLU A 407 26.85 5.00 -4.06
C GLU A 407 25.72 4.06 -4.48
N LEU A 408 25.90 2.75 -4.25
CA LEU A 408 24.85 1.76 -4.42
C LEU A 408 24.02 1.64 -3.14
N ALA A 409 22.71 1.53 -3.28
CA ALA A 409 21.78 1.18 -2.21
C ALA A 409 20.89 0.03 -2.70
N LEU A 410 20.51 -0.86 -1.78
CA LEU A 410 19.52 -1.91 -2.03
C LEU A 410 18.23 -1.56 -1.30
N ARG A 411 17.08 -1.65 -1.98
CA ARG A 411 15.78 -1.69 -1.30
C ARG A 411 15.51 -3.13 -0.89
N ALA A 412 15.47 -3.37 0.41
CA ALA A 412 15.42 -4.71 0.98
C ALA A 412 14.45 -4.79 2.16
N SER A 413 14.04 -6.01 2.51
CA SER A 413 13.21 -6.30 3.69
C SER A 413 13.71 -7.52 4.46
N SER A 414 13.59 -7.49 5.79
CA SER A 414 13.83 -8.64 6.67
C SER A 414 13.27 -8.39 8.07
N PRO A 415 12.63 -9.36 8.73
CA PRO A 415 12.31 -9.28 10.15
C PRO A 415 13.49 -9.68 11.06
N TYR A 416 14.65 -10.05 10.50
CA TYR A 416 15.76 -10.65 11.23
C TYR A 416 16.96 -9.71 11.46
N ASP A 417 17.72 -9.95 12.52
CA ASP A 417 19.01 -9.37 12.87
C ASP A 417 19.95 -10.46 13.45
N PRO A 418 21.03 -10.84 12.74
CA PRO A 418 21.40 -10.37 11.40
C PRO A 418 20.39 -10.86 10.34
N ALA A 419 20.02 -10.00 9.39
CA ALA A 419 19.17 -10.36 8.26
C ALA A 419 19.94 -11.15 7.18
N GLY A 420 21.16 -10.70 6.92
CA GLY A 420 22.05 -11.25 5.93
C GLY A 420 23.01 -10.18 5.42
N ALA A 421 23.71 -10.49 4.33
CA ALA A 421 24.74 -9.61 3.82
C ALA A 421 25.02 -9.85 2.34
N TYR A 422 25.67 -8.87 1.71
CA TYR A 422 26.09 -8.93 0.32
C TYR A 422 27.43 -8.24 0.11
N THR A 423 28.09 -8.54 -1.01
CA THR A 423 29.23 -7.77 -1.53
C THR A 423 28.88 -7.24 -2.92
N ILE A 424 29.58 -6.19 -3.33
CA ILE A 424 29.34 -5.48 -4.58
C ILE A 424 30.61 -5.51 -5.43
N SER A 425 30.49 -5.80 -6.72
CA SER A 425 31.56 -5.47 -7.68
C SER A 425 31.02 -4.76 -8.91
N PHE A 426 31.89 -3.97 -9.54
CA PHE A 426 31.60 -3.22 -10.76
C PHE A 426 32.57 -3.64 -11.86
N ASP A 427 32.06 -3.95 -13.04
CA ASP A 427 32.83 -4.29 -14.25
C ASP A 427 33.87 -5.40 -14.01
N GLY A 428 33.55 -6.40 -13.17
CA GLY A 428 34.46 -7.50 -12.85
C GLY A 428 35.68 -7.13 -12.00
N ARG A 429 35.69 -5.93 -11.40
CA ARG A 429 36.70 -5.52 -10.41
C ARG A 429 36.55 -6.33 -9.12
N ALA A 430 37.51 -6.18 -8.22
CA ALA A 430 37.46 -6.79 -6.89
C ALA A 430 36.15 -6.43 -6.15
N GLU A 431 35.62 -7.39 -5.40
CA GLU A 431 34.44 -7.18 -4.56
C GLU A 431 34.73 -6.22 -3.41
N SER A 432 33.71 -5.47 -3.00
CA SER A 432 33.72 -4.60 -1.84
C SER A 432 33.89 -5.40 -0.55
N GLU A 433 34.07 -4.68 0.56
CA GLU A 433 33.79 -5.24 1.89
C GLU A 433 32.32 -5.68 1.97
N THR A 434 32.05 -6.60 2.90
CA THR A 434 30.71 -7.11 3.16
C THR A 434 29.82 -6.02 3.74
N VAL A 435 28.63 -5.88 3.16
CA VAL A 435 27.58 -4.94 3.57
C VAL A 435 26.46 -5.74 4.24
N ALA A 436 26.12 -5.39 5.47
CA ALA A 436 25.01 -6.02 6.18
C ALA A 436 23.66 -5.48 5.68
N VAL A 437 22.66 -6.35 5.61
CA VAL A 437 21.27 -5.95 5.42
C VAL A 437 20.65 -5.66 6.79
N GLU A 438 20.00 -4.52 6.91
CA GLU A 438 19.36 -4.07 8.14
C GLU A 438 17.97 -4.69 8.32
N ASN A 439 17.61 -4.94 9.58
CA ASN A 439 16.28 -5.37 10.00
C ASN A 439 15.23 -4.29 9.68
N THR A 440 14.19 -4.69 8.94
CA THR A 440 13.03 -3.87 8.61
C THR A 440 11.75 -4.36 9.31
N THR A 441 11.83 -5.22 10.32
CA THR A 441 10.72 -5.70 11.17
C THR A 441 9.69 -6.61 10.48
N SER A 442 9.70 -6.71 9.14
CA SER A 442 8.78 -7.54 8.36
C SER A 442 9.35 -7.82 6.97
N HIS A 443 8.99 -8.97 6.37
CA HIS A 443 9.28 -9.24 4.96
C HIS A 443 8.48 -8.34 3.99
N ASN A 444 7.43 -7.68 4.47
CA ASN A 444 6.59 -6.80 3.66
C ASN A 444 6.92 -5.32 3.92
N LYS A 445 7.89 -5.01 4.80
CA LYS A 445 8.42 -3.66 4.98
C LYS A 445 9.74 -3.52 4.25
N TYR A 446 9.71 -2.86 3.11
CA TYR A 446 10.90 -2.55 2.34
C TYR A 446 11.46 -1.18 2.70
N ALA A 447 12.78 -1.08 2.77
CA ALA A 447 13.50 0.18 2.98
C ALA A 447 14.73 0.24 2.08
N LEU A 448 15.02 1.42 1.54
CA LEU A 448 16.26 1.67 0.80
C LEU A 448 17.43 1.82 1.78
N GLN A 449 18.40 0.92 1.69
CA GLN A 449 19.56 0.83 2.58
C GLN A 449 20.84 1.20 1.81
N PRO A 450 21.48 2.35 2.12
CA PRO A 450 22.76 2.73 1.53
C PRO A 450 23.86 1.72 1.87
N SER A 451 24.67 1.34 0.88
CA SER A 451 25.76 0.37 1.12
C SER A 451 26.99 0.98 1.79
N GLY A 452 27.15 2.32 1.75
CA GLY A 452 28.41 2.99 2.06
C GLY A 452 29.51 2.78 1.00
N VAL A 453 29.28 1.94 -0.01
CA VAL A 453 30.26 1.63 -1.05
C VAL A 453 30.13 2.64 -2.20
N VAL A 454 31.15 3.49 -2.31
CA VAL A 454 31.26 4.49 -3.38
C VAL A 454 32.22 4.04 -4.46
N THR A 455 31.78 4.08 -5.71
CA THR A 455 32.60 3.77 -6.89
C THR A 455 32.56 4.89 -7.91
N ARG A 456 33.63 5.06 -8.69
CA ARG A 456 33.66 6.00 -9.82
C ARG A 456 33.27 5.26 -11.10
N LEU A 457 32.21 5.75 -11.75
CA LEU A 457 31.68 5.21 -13.00
C LEU A 457 31.83 6.23 -14.13
N THR A 458 32.07 5.71 -15.34
CA THR A 458 32.06 6.52 -16.56
C THR A 458 30.64 6.66 -17.08
N ALA A 459 30.42 7.51 -18.09
CA ALA A 459 29.16 7.48 -18.81
C ALA A 459 29.11 6.22 -19.69
N GLY A 460 27.96 5.54 -19.71
CA GLY A 460 27.71 4.32 -20.47
C GLY A 460 27.29 3.14 -19.60
N LYS A 461 27.32 1.95 -20.22
CA LYS A 461 26.90 0.69 -19.60
C LYS A 461 27.96 0.16 -18.64
N HIS A 462 27.53 -0.25 -17.46
CA HIS A 462 28.34 -0.89 -16.44
C HIS A 462 27.67 -2.18 -15.98
N ILE A 463 28.48 -3.15 -15.55
CA ILE A 463 27.96 -4.38 -14.95
C ILE A 463 28.14 -4.29 -13.44
N VAL A 464 27.03 -4.39 -12.70
CA VAL A 464 27.03 -4.49 -11.24
C VAL A 464 26.78 -5.94 -10.88
N ARG A 465 27.56 -6.49 -9.95
CA ARG A 465 27.34 -7.81 -9.37
C ARG A 465 27.05 -7.68 -7.88
N ILE A 466 25.98 -8.34 -7.45
CA ILE A 466 25.66 -8.56 -6.04
C ILE A 466 25.95 -10.02 -5.75
N SER A 467 26.88 -10.28 -4.83
CA SER A 467 27.23 -11.64 -4.38
C SER A 467 26.80 -11.84 -2.92
N LEU A 468 26.28 -13.03 -2.61
CA LEU A 468 25.87 -13.42 -1.26
C LEU A 468 27.00 -14.24 -0.63
N PRO A 469 27.64 -13.78 0.46
CA PRO A 469 28.74 -14.52 1.08
C PRO A 469 28.32 -15.95 1.47
N ALA A 470 29.15 -16.93 1.13
CA ALA A 470 28.82 -18.37 1.25
C ALA A 470 28.42 -18.80 2.67
N ASP A 471 29.11 -18.26 3.68
CA ASP A 471 28.90 -18.63 5.08
C ASP A 471 27.92 -17.69 5.80
N ALA A 472 27.33 -16.71 5.11
CA ALA A 472 26.40 -15.77 5.72
C ALA A 472 25.00 -16.38 5.87
N TYR A 473 24.38 -16.13 7.02
CA TYR A 473 22.93 -16.32 7.16
C TYR A 473 22.21 -15.40 6.16
N GLN A 474 21.23 -15.90 5.42
CA GLN A 474 20.46 -15.12 4.46
C GLN A 474 18.97 -15.32 4.72
N ASN A 475 18.30 -14.25 5.15
CA ASN A 475 16.86 -14.22 5.34
C ASN A 475 16.32 -12.79 5.11
N TRP A 476 16.41 -12.34 3.86
CA TRP A 476 15.97 -11.04 3.41
C TRP A 476 15.52 -11.11 1.96
N ASN A 477 14.71 -10.13 1.55
CA ASN A 477 14.23 -10.00 0.18
C ASN A 477 14.85 -8.76 -0.48
N LEU A 478 15.13 -8.83 -1.78
CA LEU A 478 15.67 -7.75 -2.59
C LEU A 478 14.62 -7.25 -3.58
N ASP A 479 14.27 -5.96 -3.53
CA ASP A 479 13.27 -5.34 -4.41
C ASP A 479 13.91 -4.58 -5.57
N TYR A 480 14.81 -3.62 -5.30
CA TYR A 480 15.56 -2.96 -6.35
C TYR A 480 16.95 -2.51 -5.92
N LEU A 481 17.80 -2.23 -6.91
CA LEU A 481 19.10 -1.59 -6.75
C LEU A 481 18.99 -0.14 -7.19
N GLN A 482 19.63 0.77 -6.44
CA GLN A 482 19.71 2.18 -6.82
C GLN A 482 21.13 2.72 -6.71
N LEU A 483 21.65 3.24 -7.81
CA LEU A 483 22.86 4.04 -7.85
C LEU A 483 22.49 5.52 -7.69
N THR A 484 23.02 6.15 -6.65
CA THR A 484 22.80 7.59 -6.38
C THR A 484 24.11 8.35 -6.56
N PRO A 485 24.13 9.45 -7.33
CA PRO A 485 25.33 10.29 -7.45
C PRO A 485 25.71 10.88 -6.09
N VAL A 486 26.97 10.72 -5.70
CA VAL A 486 27.56 11.38 -4.52
C VAL A 486 28.31 12.62 -4.97
N ARG A 487 28.12 13.72 -4.23
CA ARG A 487 28.71 15.03 -4.54
C ARG A 487 30.13 15.16 -4.03
#